data_AF-A0A377E6E6-F1
#
_entry.id   AF-A0A377E6E6-F1
#
_cell.length_a   1.000
_cell.length_b   1.000
_cell.length_c   1.000
_cell.angle_alpha   90.00
_cell.angle_beta   90.00
_cell.angle_gamma   90.00
#
_symmetry.space_group_name_H-M   'P 1'
#
loop_
_entity.id
_entity.type
_entity.pdbx_description
1 polymer ?
#
loop_
_entity_poly.entity_id
_entity_poly.type
_entity_poly.pdbx_seq_one_letter_code
_entity_poly.pdbx_strand_id
1 'polypeptide(L)' 'MKPSIVAKLEALHERHEEVQALLGDAQTIADQERFRALSREYAQLSDVSRCFTDCNRFRKISKPHR' A
#
# COMPACT_ATOMS: atom_id res chain seq x y z
N MET A 1 16.10 7.35 -7.86
CA MET A 1 15.57 6.03 -7.44
C MET A 1 15.45 5.18 -8.68
N LYS A 2 15.90 3.91 -8.63
CA LYS A 2 15.80 3.01 -9.78
C LYS A 2 14.32 2.87 -10.19
N PRO A 3 13.98 2.94 -11.49
CA PRO A 3 12.59 2.82 -11.96
C PRO A 3 11.93 1.52 -11.52
N SER A 4 12.73 0.45 -11.31
CA SER A 4 12.26 -0.84 -10.81
C SER A 4 11.68 -0.80 -9.38
N ILE A 5 12.09 0.15 -8.53
CA ILE A 5 11.53 0.28 -7.18
C ILE A 5 10.18 1.00 -7.24
N VAL A 6 10.03 1.96 -8.14
CA VAL A 6 8.76 2.70 -8.32
C VAL A 6 7.68 1.75 -8.84
N ALA A 7 7.97 0.94 -9.85
CA ALA A 7 7.03 -0.05 -10.38
C ALA A 7 6.60 -1.09 -9.33
N LYS A 8 7.52 -1.51 -8.45
CA LYS A 8 7.19 -2.41 -7.33
C LYS A 8 6.28 -1.75 -6.31
N LEU A 9 6.43 -0.44 -6.08
CA LEU A 9 5.61 0.30 -5.13
C LEU A 9 4.22 0.59 -5.70
N GLU A 10 4.09 0.82 -7.01
CA GLU A 10 2.79 0.84 -7.70
C GLU A 10 2.06 -0.50 -7.56
N ALA A 11 2.73 -1.62 -7.83
CA ALA A 11 2.12 -2.95 -7.66
C ALA A 11 1.69 -3.23 -6.20
N LEU A 12 2.49 -2.79 -5.22
CA LEU A 12 2.12 -2.88 -3.80
C LEU A 12 0.92 -2.00 -3.44
N HIS A 13 0.80 -0.83 -4.07
CA HIS A 13 -0.33 0.07 -3.88
C HIS A 13 -1.62 -0.52 -4.45
N GLU A 14 -1.56 -1.07 -5.67
CA GLU A 14 -2.68 -1.77 -6.32
C GLU A 14 -3.17 -2.94 -5.47
N ARG A 15 -2.23 -3.73 -4.91
CA ARG A 15 -2.53 -4.81 -3.97
C ARG A 15 -3.20 -4.31 -2.69
N HIS A 16 -2.77 -3.16 -2.17
CA HIS A 16 -3.37 -2.57 -0.96
C HIS A 16 -4.84 -2.19 -1.20
N GLU A 17 -5.17 -1.63 -2.37
CA GLU A 17 -6.56 -1.33 -2.74
C GLU A 17 -7.41 -2.60 -2.91
N GLU A 18 -6.87 -3.65 -3.54
CA GLU A 18 -7.52 -4.96 -3.62
C GLU A 18 -7.83 -5.54 -2.24
N VAL A 19 -6.86 -5.55 -1.33
CA VAL A 19 -7.04 -6.08 0.03
C VAL A 19 -8.06 -5.24 0.80
N GLN A 20 -8.08 -3.91 0.61
CA GLN A 20 -9.10 -3.04 1.19
C GLN A 20 -10.51 -3.39 0.70
N ALA A 21 -10.66 -3.64 -0.61
CA ALA A 21 -11.93 -4.05 -1.19
C ALA A 21 -12.38 -5.42 -0.65
N LEU A 22 -11.46 -6.37 -0.54
CA LEU A 22 -11.74 -7.69 0.06
C LEU A 22 -12.14 -7.58 1.53
N LEU A 23 -11.55 -6.69 2.31
CA LEU A 23 -11.95 -6.46 3.70
C LEU A 23 -13.36 -5.87 3.85
N GLY A 24 -13.86 -5.18 2.82
CA GLY A 24 -15.25 -4.69 2.76
C GLY A 24 -16.25 -5.72 2.20
N ASP A 25 -15.78 -6.84 1.66
CA ASP A 25 -16.63 -7.87 1.07
C ASP A 25 -17.31 -8.73 2.15
N ALA A 26 -18.61 -9.00 1.96
CA ALA A 26 -19.42 -9.72 2.94
C ALA A 26 -18.98 -11.19 3.12
N GLN A 27 -18.46 -11.84 2.07
CA GLN A 27 -17.96 -13.22 2.21
C GLN A 27 -16.68 -13.25 3.04
N THR A 28 -15.81 -12.27 2.84
CA THR A 28 -14.58 -12.13 3.63
C THR A 28 -14.89 -11.76 5.08
N ILE A 29 -15.85 -10.88 5.34
CA ILE A 29 -16.28 -10.53 6.70
C ILE A 29 -16.88 -11.75 7.43
N ALA A 30 -17.60 -12.61 6.70
CA ALA A 30 -18.16 -13.85 7.26
C ALA A 30 -17.07 -14.89 7.60
N ASP A 31 -15.93 -14.87 6.90
CA ASP A 31 -14.76 -15.72 7.18
C ASP A 31 -13.76 -15.00 8.09
N GLN A 32 -13.87 -15.22 9.41
CA GLN A 32 -12.99 -14.58 10.39
C GLN A 32 -11.50 -14.87 10.18
N GLU A 33 -11.13 -16.06 9.69
CA GLU A 33 -9.72 -16.40 9.51
C GLU A 33 -9.13 -15.60 8.34
N ARG A 34 -9.89 -15.53 7.24
CA ARG A 34 -9.54 -14.74 6.06
C ARG A 34 -9.54 -13.24 6.34
N PHE A 35 -10.53 -12.73 7.07
CA PHE A 35 -10.57 -11.33 7.51
C PHE A 35 -9.35 -10.94 8.35
N ARG A 36 -8.94 -11.80 9.30
CA ARG A 36 -7.74 -11.56 10.12
C ARG A 36 -6.46 -11.63 9.29
N ALA A 37 -6.36 -12.54 8.33
CA ALA A 37 -5.21 -12.64 7.44
C ALA A 37 -5.08 -11.38 6.56
N LEU A 38 -6.17 -10.96 5.91
CA LEU A 38 -6.21 -9.77 5.06
C LEU A 38 -6.01 -8.48 5.87
N SER A 39 -6.51 -8.39 7.10
CA SER A 39 -6.28 -7.22 7.97
C SER A 39 -4.81 -7.06 8.33
N ARG A 40 -4.08 -8.17 8.53
CA ARG A 40 -2.63 -8.14 8.77
C ARG A 40 -1.86 -7.75 7.51
N GLU A 41 -2.27 -8.26 6.34
CA GLU A 41 -1.68 -7.89 5.05
C GLU A 41 -1.88 -6.39 4.78
N TYR A 42 -3.10 -5.87 4.98
CA TYR A 42 -3.42 -4.46 4.84
C TYR A 42 -2.55 -3.57 5.73
N ALA A 43 -2.39 -3.92 7.02
CA ALA A 43 -1.55 -3.18 7.95
C ALA A 43 -0.07 -3.13 7.48
N GLN A 44 0.49 -4.26 7.06
CA GLN A 44 1.87 -4.31 6.55
C GLN A 44 2.04 -3.48 5.25
N LEU A 45 1.06 -3.54 4.35
CA LEU A 45 1.08 -2.77 3.11
C LEU A 45 0.94 -1.26 3.39
N SER A 46 0.17 -0.86 4.41
CA SER A 46 0.00 0.54 4.80
C SER A 46 1.31 1.19 5.26
N ASP A 47 2.14 0.47 6.02
CA ASP A 47 3.44 0.97 6.49
C ASP A 47 4.43 1.18 5.33
N VAL A 48 4.41 0.28 4.35
CA VAL A 48 5.24 0.37 3.14
C VAL A 48 4.77 1.53 2.25
N SER A 49 3.46 1.69 2.10
CA SER A 49 2.85 2.80 1.36
C SER A 49 3.14 4.17 1.99
N ARG A 50 3.14 4.24 3.32
CA ARG A 50 3.50 5.46 4.08
C ARG A 50 4.96 5.84 3.87
N CYS A 51 5.86 4.87 3.98
CA CYS A 51 7.29 5.06 3.71
C CYS A 51 7.56 5.53 2.27
N PHE A 52 6.82 5.00 1.29
CA PHE A 52 6.90 5.47 -0.09
C PHE A 52 6.38 6.91 -0.26
N THR A 53 5.24 7.22 0.34
CA THR A 53 4.62 8.55 0.27
C THR A 53 5.54 9.61 0.90
N ASP A 54 6.14 9.30 2.05
CA ASP A 54 7.11 10.18 2.71
C ASP A 54 8.39 10.36 1.87
N CYS A 55 8.93 9.28 1.30
CA CYS A 55 10.10 9.37 0.43
C CYS A 55 9.81 10.18 -0.85
N ASN A 56 8.63 10.01 -1.45
CA ASN A 56 8.21 10.75 -2.65
C ASN A 56 7.93 12.23 -2.35
N ARG A 57 7.36 12.54 -1.18
CA ARG A 57 7.14 13.92 -0.70
C ARG A 57 8.47 14.62 -0.45
N PHE A 58 9.42 13.97 0.23
CA PHE A 58 10.76 14.51 0.44
C PHE A 58 11.48 14.79 -0.89
N ARG A 59 11.31 13.90 -1.87
CA ARG A 59 11.85 14.07 -3.23
C ARG A 59 11.23 15.25 -3.99
N LYS A 60 9.93 15.53 -3.81
CA LYS A 60 9.28 16.70 -4.41
C LYS A 60 9.74 18.02 -3.77
N ILE A 61 10.01 18.03 -2.46
CA ILE A 61 10.48 19.21 -1.73
C ILE A 61 11.95 19.52 -2.01
N SER A 62 12.79 18.49 -2.22
CA SER A 62 14.22 18.64 -2.57
C SER A 62 14.49 18.97 -4.05
N LYS A 63 13.47 19.27 -4.85
CA LYS A 63 13.65 19.90 -6.17
C LYS A 63 13.41 21.41 -5.99
N PRO A 64 14.43 22.21 -5.62
CA PRO A 64 14.29 23.65 -5.68
C PRO A 64 14.01 24.00 -7.14
N HIS A 65 12.86 24.64 -7.38
CA HIS A 65 12.63 25.35 -8.63
C HIS A 65 13.82 26.29 -8.81
N ARG A 66 14.55 26.09 -9.90
CA ARG A 66 15.46 27.08 -10.43
C ARG A 66 14.65 28.11 -11.21
#